data_AF-A0A2U9NJI0-F1
#
_entry.id   AF-A0A2U9NJI0-F1
#
_cell.length_a   1.000
_cell.length_b   1.000
_cell.length_c   1.000
_cell.angle_alpha   90.00
_cell.angle_beta   90.00
_cell.angle_gamma   90.00
#
_symmetry.space_group_name_H-M   'P 1'
#
loop_
_entity.id
_entity.type
_entity.pdbx_description
1 polymer ?
#
loop_
_entity_poly.entity_id
_entity_poly.type
_entity_poly.pdbx_seq_one_letter_code
_entity_poly.pdbx_strand_id
1 'polypeptide(L)'
;MRVLQFLAILLTLASIQCLSVDMLNKIKTWRGECIDETGNDRDFVVKALTEHKYPDEAKFKDFILCMTKKFGVVDDQGNLHPEVFKKVLLSEGQSDAAADDLVKKCAVVKGSAEDSAFSMFVCHQNSAPKELQI
;
A
#
# COMPACT_ATOMS: atom_id res chain seq x y z
N MET A 1 -6.65 -24.66 -34.44
CA MET A 1 -7.31 -23.68 -33.52
C MET A 1 -7.06 -23.98 -32.04
N ARG A 2 -7.27 -25.20 -31.53
CA ARG A 2 -7.02 -25.52 -30.11
C ARG A 2 -5.57 -25.29 -29.65
N VAL A 3 -4.58 -25.64 -30.49
CA VAL A 3 -3.15 -25.44 -30.18
C VAL A 3 -2.75 -23.95 -30.13
N LEU A 4 -3.32 -23.12 -31.02
CA LEU A 4 -3.13 -21.66 -30.96
C LEU A 4 -3.78 -21.04 -29.71
N GLN A 5 -4.90 -21.58 -29.24
CA GLN A 5 -5.54 -21.12 -28.00
C GLN A 5 -4.68 -21.44 -26.76
N PHE A 6 -4.08 -22.63 -26.69
CA PHE A 6 -3.17 -22.96 -25.57
C PHE A 6 -1.88 -22.12 -25.57
N LEU A 7 -1.31 -21.82 -26.75
CA LEU A 7 -0.15 -20.94 -26.90
C LEU A 7 -0.46 -19.50 -26.48
N ALA A 8 -1.64 -18.98 -26.85
CA ALA A 8 -2.07 -17.63 -26.47
C ALA A 8 -2.29 -17.50 -24.95
N ILE A 9 -2.85 -18.52 -24.29
CA ILE A 9 -3.07 -18.53 -22.83
C ILE A 9 -1.74 -18.59 -22.06
N LEU A 10 -0.76 -19.36 -22.54
CA LEU A 10 0.58 -19.44 -21.94
C LEU A 10 1.35 -18.11 -22.04
N LEU A 11 1.23 -17.39 -23.15
CA LEU A 11 1.86 -16.07 -23.34
C LEU A 11 1.27 -14.98 -22.42
N THR A 12 -0.02 -15.04 -22.09
CA THR A 12 -0.65 -14.07 -21.18
C THR A 12 -0.30 -14.27 -19.70
N LEU A 13 0.06 -15.48 -19.27
CA LEU A 13 0.42 -15.75 -17.88
C LEU A 13 1.83 -15.24 -17.53
N ALA A 14 2.75 -15.23 -18.50
CA ALA A 14 4.13 -14.79 -18.29
C ALA A 14 4.26 -13.27 -18.06
N SER A 15 3.40 -12.46 -18.68
CA SER A 15 3.44 -10.99 -18.56
C SER A 15 2.90 -10.47 -17.22
N ILE A 16 1.91 -11.15 -16.64
CA ILE A 16 1.29 -10.74 -15.36
C ILE A 16 2.26 -10.90 -14.18
N GLN A 17 3.11 -11.94 -14.21
CA GLN A 17 4.04 -12.24 -13.13
C GLN A 17 5.23 -11.26 -13.05
N CYS A 18 5.63 -10.63 -14.16
CA CYS A 18 6.71 -9.65 -14.14
C CYS A 18 6.30 -8.35 -13.42
N LEU A 19 5.07 -7.87 -13.64
CA LEU A 19 4.62 -6.59 -13.09
C LEU A 19 4.55 -6.59 -11.55
N SER A 20 4.20 -7.73 -10.94
CA SER A 20 4.12 -7.85 -9.49
C SER A 20 5.50 -7.89 -8.83
N VAL A 21 6.50 -8.52 -9.45
CA VAL A 21 7.86 -8.59 -8.92
C VAL A 21 8.52 -7.21 -8.87
N ASP A 22 8.36 -6.41 -9.91
CA ASP A 22 8.92 -5.05 -9.96
C ASP A 22 8.30 -4.14 -8.89
N MET A 23 6.99 -4.25 -8.68
CA MET A 23 6.31 -3.48 -7.63
C MET A 23 6.77 -3.89 -6.24
N LEU A 24 6.90 -5.19 -5.96
CA LEU A 24 7.41 -5.68 -4.68
C LEU A 24 8.84 -5.20 -4.40
N ASN A 25 9.69 -5.16 -5.43
CA ASN A 25 11.04 -4.63 -5.29
C ASN A 25 11.03 -3.12 -4.97
N LYS A 26 10.18 -2.34 -5.64
CA LYS A 26 10.00 -0.91 -5.31
C LYS A 26 9.54 -0.70 -3.87
N ILE A 27 8.55 -1.46 -3.41
CA ILE A 27 8.06 -1.37 -2.02
C ILE A 27 9.18 -1.67 -1.02
N LYS A 28 10.03 -2.67 -1.28
CA LYS A 28 11.18 -2.98 -0.43
C LYS A 28 12.21 -1.84 -0.41
N THR A 29 12.51 -1.27 -1.56
CA THR A 29 13.41 -0.11 -1.67
C THR A 29 12.85 1.10 -0.92
N TRP A 30 11.60 1.49 -1.19
CA TRP A 30 10.93 2.60 -0.53
C TRP A 30 10.85 2.42 0.99
N ARG A 31 10.60 1.20 1.45
CA ARG A 31 10.63 0.89 2.88
C ARG A 31 12.00 1.20 3.49
N GLY A 32 13.08 0.80 2.84
CA GLY A 32 14.44 1.12 3.28
C GLY A 32 14.67 2.63 3.34
N GLU A 33 14.35 3.33 2.26
CA GLU A 33 14.47 4.79 2.16
C GLU A 33 13.68 5.50 3.27
N CYS A 34 12.42 5.11 3.50
CA CYS A 34 11.58 5.73 4.52
C CYS A 34 12.03 5.42 5.96
N ILE A 35 12.60 4.23 6.22
CA ILE A 35 13.23 3.92 7.51
C ILE A 35 14.41 4.88 7.75
N ASP A 36 15.27 5.03 6.74
CA ASP A 36 16.47 5.86 6.83
C ASP A 36 16.12 7.36 6.95
N GLU A 37 15.14 7.83 6.19
CA GLU A 37 14.65 9.23 6.20
C GLU A 37 14.04 9.62 7.55
N THR A 38 13.28 8.73 8.17
CA THR A 38 12.56 9.01 9.43
C THR A 38 13.37 8.66 10.67
N GLY A 39 14.54 8.02 10.50
CA GLY A 39 15.37 7.54 11.60
C GLY A 39 14.64 6.54 12.50
N ASN A 40 13.78 5.72 11.90
CA ASN A 40 13.02 4.69 12.59
C ASN A 40 13.90 3.44 12.81
N ASP A 41 13.62 2.67 13.84
CA ASP A 41 14.33 1.40 14.05
C ASP A 41 13.83 0.36 13.04
N ARG A 42 14.76 -0.26 12.31
CA ARG A 42 14.43 -1.18 11.22
C ARG A 42 13.69 -2.42 11.75
N ASP A 43 14.16 -2.98 12.86
CA ASP A 43 13.57 -4.19 13.44
C ASP A 43 12.18 -3.90 14.00
N PHE A 44 11.99 -2.74 14.63
CA PHE A 44 10.70 -2.23 15.04
C PHE A 44 9.71 -2.11 13.88
N VAL A 45 10.09 -1.46 12.77
CA VAL A 45 9.22 -1.31 11.59
C VAL A 45 8.86 -2.68 10.99
N VAL A 46 9.85 -3.57 10.83
CA VAL A 46 9.63 -4.92 10.30
C VAL A 46 8.68 -5.71 11.20
N LYS A 47 8.85 -5.63 12.52
CA LYS A 47 7.98 -6.30 13.49
C LYS A 47 6.57 -5.75 13.45
N ALA A 48 6.40 -4.42 13.43
CA ALA A 48 5.09 -3.77 13.36
C ALA A 48 4.29 -4.21 12.12
N LEU A 49 4.95 -4.26 10.97
CA LEU A 49 4.33 -4.70 9.71
C LEU A 49 3.98 -6.19 9.73
N THR A 50 4.92 -7.05 10.13
CA THR A 50 4.74 -8.52 10.14
C THR A 50 3.74 -8.99 11.20
N GLU A 51 3.66 -8.32 12.35
CA GLU A 51 2.71 -8.67 13.42
C GLU A 51 1.34 -8.02 13.25
N HIS A 52 1.15 -7.19 12.22
CA HIS A 52 -0.06 -6.35 12.04
C HIS A 52 -0.40 -5.51 13.27
N LYS A 53 0.63 -4.99 13.94
CA LYS A 53 0.51 -4.10 15.11
C LYS A 53 1.12 -2.77 14.76
N TYR A 54 0.26 -1.77 14.62
CA TYR A 54 0.64 -0.44 14.15
C TYR A 54 0.61 0.52 15.34
N PRO A 55 1.73 0.69 16.06
CA PRO A 55 1.77 1.58 17.21
C PRO A 55 1.58 3.04 16.78
N ASP A 56 0.80 3.78 17.55
CA ASP A 56 0.63 5.23 17.37
C ASP A 56 1.85 5.95 17.96
N GLU A 57 2.98 5.84 17.26
CA GLU A 57 4.25 6.48 17.62
C GLU A 57 4.66 7.45 16.51
N ALA A 58 5.19 8.62 16.88
CA ALA A 58 5.50 9.70 15.94
C ALA A 58 6.36 9.22 14.75
N LYS A 59 7.50 8.54 15.02
CA LYS A 59 8.37 8.02 13.96
C LYS A 59 7.68 6.99 13.06
N PHE A 60 6.77 6.21 13.61
CA PHE A 60 6.02 5.23 12.82
C PHE A 60 4.99 5.91 11.93
N LYS A 61 4.32 6.97 12.42
CA LYS A 61 3.45 7.81 11.58
C LYS A 61 4.24 8.50 10.46
N ASP A 62 5.43 9.03 10.76
CA ASP A 62 6.31 9.62 9.74
C ASP A 62 6.72 8.59 8.69
N PHE A 63 7.04 7.36 9.11
CA PHE A 63 7.33 6.26 8.20
C PHE A 63 6.15 5.95 7.27
N ILE A 64 4.93 5.89 7.81
CA ILE A 64 3.72 5.67 7.00
C ILE A 64 3.45 6.85 6.06
N LEU A 65 3.65 8.09 6.51
CA LEU A 65 3.54 9.27 5.67
C LEU A 65 4.55 9.21 4.50
N CYS A 66 5.80 8.88 4.76
CA CYS A 66 6.80 8.68 3.71
C CYS A 66 6.38 7.60 2.71
N MET A 67 5.92 6.43 3.18
CA MET A 67 5.46 5.36 2.30
C MET A 67 4.29 5.82 1.43
N THR A 68 3.27 6.47 2.01
CA THR A 68 2.10 6.96 1.26
C THR A 68 2.46 8.05 0.25
N LYS A 69 3.50 8.86 0.50
CA LYS A 69 4.09 9.77 -0.49
C LYS A 69 4.74 9.05 -1.66
N LYS A 70 5.47 7.95 -1.43
CA LYS A 70 6.07 7.14 -2.51
C LYS A 70 5.02 6.52 -3.43
N PHE A 71 3.83 6.21 -2.90
CA PHE A 71 2.67 5.78 -3.69
C PHE A 71 1.91 6.94 -4.36
N GLY A 72 2.18 8.20 -3.99
CA GLY A 72 1.45 9.38 -4.45
C GLY A 72 0.05 9.53 -3.85
N VAL A 73 -0.29 8.75 -2.82
CA VAL A 73 -1.59 8.87 -2.11
C VAL A 73 -1.61 10.12 -1.26
N VAL A 74 -0.46 10.51 -0.72
CA VAL A 74 -0.26 11.81 -0.08
C VAL A 74 0.78 12.56 -0.90
N ASP A 75 0.56 13.84 -1.18
CA ASP A 75 1.55 14.66 -1.89
C ASP A 75 2.60 15.27 -0.94
N ASP A 76 3.57 15.99 -1.50
CA ASP A 76 4.63 16.65 -0.72
C ASP A 76 4.10 17.74 0.21
N GLN A 77 2.91 18.29 -0.08
CA GLN A 77 2.23 19.29 0.75
C GLN A 77 1.39 18.63 1.87
N GLY A 78 1.29 17.30 1.90
CA GLY A 78 0.54 16.56 2.90
C GLY A 78 -0.94 16.38 2.56
N ASN A 79 -1.37 16.70 1.33
CA ASN A 79 -2.76 16.47 0.92
C ASN A 79 -2.97 15.02 0.55
N LEU A 80 -4.05 14.44 1.08
CA LEU A 80 -4.49 13.08 0.76
C LEU A 80 -5.32 13.10 -0.53
N HIS A 81 -5.02 12.19 -1.45
CA HIS A 81 -5.61 12.03 -2.77
C HIS A 81 -6.41 10.71 -2.87
N PRO A 82 -7.71 10.71 -2.54
CA PRO A 82 -8.52 9.50 -2.44
C PRO A 82 -8.62 8.70 -3.75
N GLU A 83 -8.54 9.38 -4.90
CA GLU A 83 -8.56 8.77 -6.22
C GLU A 83 -7.26 8.01 -6.53
N VAL A 84 -6.12 8.45 -6.00
CA VAL A 84 -4.87 7.69 -6.08
C VAL A 84 -4.94 6.49 -5.16
N PHE A 85 -5.50 6.65 -3.95
CA PHE A 85 -5.76 5.52 -3.06
C PHE A 85 -6.65 4.45 -3.72
N LYS A 86 -7.73 4.85 -4.41
CA LYS A 86 -8.56 3.91 -5.20
C LYS A 86 -7.75 3.13 -6.22
N LYS A 87 -6.87 3.80 -6.98
CA LYS A 87 -6.01 3.16 -7.99
C LYS A 87 -5.06 2.14 -7.36
N VAL A 88 -4.50 2.43 -6.19
CA VAL A 88 -3.66 1.49 -5.45
C VAL A 88 -4.47 0.24 -5.07
N LEU A 89 -5.65 0.39 -4.47
CA LEU A 89 -6.52 -0.74 -4.11
C LEU A 89 -6.90 -1.61 -5.31
N LEU A 90 -7.23 -0.99 -6.44
CA LEU A 90 -7.50 -1.71 -7.69
C LEU A 90 -6.29 -2.50 -8.18
N SER A 91 -5.08 -1.92 -8.07
CA SER A 91 -3.83 -2.60 -8.44
C SER A 91 -3.48 -3.78 -7.53
N GLU A 92 -3.97 -3.75 -6.29
CA GLU A 92 -3.88 -4.86 -5.33
C GLU A 92 -4.93 -5.95 -5.57
N GLY A 93 -5.82 -5.77 -6.56
CA GLY A 93 -6.82 -6.75 -6.95
C GLY A 93 -8.19 -6.57 -6.31
N GLN A 94 -8.44 -5.44 -5.63
CA GLN A 94 -9.79 -5.11 -5.16
C GLN A 94 -10.74 -4.86 -6.33
N SER A 95 -12.00 -5.24 -6.18
CA SER A 95 -13.05 -4.83 -7.12
C SER A 95 -13.32 -3.33 -6.99
N ASP A 96 -13.87 -2.71 -8.04
CA ASP A 96 -14.19 -1.28 -8.04
C ASP A 96 -15.11 -0.87 -6.87
N ALA A 97 -16.13 -1.69 -6.59
CA ALA A 97 -17.06 -1.47 -5.47
C ALA A 97 -16.37 -1.59 -4.11
N ALA A 98 -15.47 -2.57 -3.93
CA ALA A 98 -14.70 -2.72 -2.70
C ALA A 98 -13.70 -1.56 -2.51
N ALA A 99 -13.06 -1.12 -3.59
CA ALA A 99 -12.16 0.02 -3.57
C ALA A 99 -12.90 1.32 -3.22
N ASP A 100 -14.10 1.55 -3.77
CA ASP A 100 -14.93 2.70 -3.43
C ASP A 100 -15.36 2.70 -1.96
N ASP A 101 -15.77 1.55 -1.44
CA ASP A 101 -16.15 1.42 -0.02
C ASP A 101 -14.97 1.72 0.91
N LEU A 102 -13.79 1.16 0.62
CA LEU A 102 -12.56 1.41 1.36
C LEU A 102 -12.12 2.86 1.29
N VAL A 103 -12.19 3.50 0.11
CA VAL A 103 -11.85 4.93 -0.03
C VAL A 103 -12.78 5.76 0.82
N LYS A 104 -14.11 5.55 0.72
CA LYS A 104 -15.10 6.28 1.51
C LYS A 104 -14.89 6.09 3.01
N LYS A 105 -14.49 4.90 3.44
CA LYS A 105 -14.29 4.54 4.84
C LYS A 105 -12.96 5.04 5.40
N CYS A 106 -11.87 4.93 4.65
CA CYS A 106 -10.50 5.06 5.17
C CYS A 106 -9.77 6.34 4.74
N ALA A 107 -10.14 6.97 3.62
CA ALA A 107 -9.50 8.20 3.13
C ALA A 107 -10.01 9.46 3.86
N VAL A 108 -9.82 9.51 5.19
CA VAL A 108 -10.34 10.57 6.06
C VAL A 108 -9.21 11.47 6.53
N VAL A 109 -9.28 12.76 6.17
CA VAL A 109 -8.34 13.79 6.64
C VAL A 109 -8.48 13.99 8.16
N LYS A 110 -7.34 14.03 8.85
CA LYS A 110 -7.18 14.26 10.29
C LYS A 110 -6.46 15.58 10.55
N GLY A 111 -6.04 15.82 11.80
CA GLY A 111 -5.41 17.07 12.22
C GLY A 111 -4.07 17.36 11.53
N SER A 112 -3.35 16.33 11.09
CA SER A 112 -2.10 16.46 10.35
C SER A 112 -1.99 15.44 9.20
N ALA A 113 -0.99 15.60 8.33
CA ALA A 113 -0.72 14.66 7.25
C ALA A 113 -0.29 13.28 7.79
N GLU A 114 0.51 13.26 8.85
CA GLU A 114 0.96 12.07 9.57
C GLU A 114 -0.23 11.30 10.13
N ASP A 115 -1.15 11.99 10.84
CA ASP A 115 -2.36 11.38 11.40
C ASP A 115 -3.31 10.88 10.30
N SER A 116 -3.42 11.61 9.21
CA SER A 116 -4.27 11.22 8.06
C SER A 116 -3.73 9.96 7.39
N ALA A 117 -2.44 9.96 7.04
CA ALA A 117 -1.77 8.83 6.42
C ALA A 117 -1.81 7.58 7.32
N PHE A 118 -1.50 7.75 8.61
CA PHE A 118 -1.52 6.67 9.58
C PHE A 118 -2.94 6.09 9.78
N SER A 119 -3.94 6.96 9.99
CA SER A 119 -5.33 6.52 10.17
C SER A 119 -5.85 5.79 8.93
N MET A 120 -5.52 6.27 7.73
CA MET A 120 -5.90 5.64 6.47
C MET A 120 -5.24 4.26 6.33
N PHE A 121 -3.93 4.17 6.56
CA PHE A 121 -3.19 2.91 6.50
C PHE A 121 -3.76 1.87 7.46
N VAL A 122 -3.93 2.20 8.75
CA VAL A 122 -4.48 1.27 9.74
C VAL A 122 -5.90 0.84 9.38
N CYS A 123 -6.73 1.76 8.89
CA CYS A 123 -8.09 1.44 8.44
C CYS A 123 -8.08 0.45 7.27
N HIS A 124 -7.21 0.65 6.28
CA HIS A 124 -7.05 -0.26 5.14
C HIS A 124 -6.60 -1.65 5.61
N GLN A 125 -5.51 -1.73 6.39
CA GLN A 125 -4.97 -2.99 6.89
C GLN A 125 -6.01 -3.79 7.71
N ASN A 126 -6.81 -3.10 8.52
CA ASN A 126 -7.87 -3.72 9.33
C ASN A 126 -9.14 -4.06 8.53
N SER A 127 -9.29 -3.50 7.33
CA SER A 127 -10.43 -3.77 6.44
C SER A 127 -10.13 -4.84 5.40
N ALA A 128 -8.86 -5.17 5.18
CA ALA A 128 -8.46 -6.32 4.37
C ALA A 128 -8.86 -7.63 5.09
N PRO A 129 -9.44 -8.62 4.38
CA PRO A 129 -9.64 -9.97 4.91
C PRO A 129 -8.33 -10.51 5.49
N LYS A 130 -8.39 -11.16 6.66
CA LYS A 130 -7.20 -11.68 7.35
C LYS A 130 -6.43 -12.69 6.51
N GLU A 131 -7.09 -13.34 5.56
CA GLU A 131 -6.50 -14.31 4.63
C GLU A 131 -5.58 -13.66 3.59
N LEU A 132 -5.62 -12.33 3.44
CA LEU A 132 -4.78 -11.54 2.54
C LEU A 132 -3.72 -10.71 3.29
N GLN A 133 -3.71 -10.80 4.62
CA GLN A 133 -2.67 -10.22 5.48
C GLN A 133 -1.47 -11.18 5.45
N ILE A 134 -0.42 -10.78 4.71
CA ILE A 134 0.84 -11.53 4.55
C ILE A 134 1.81 -11.23 5.69
#